data_AF-A0A522CUY0-F1
#
_entry.id   AF-A0A522CUY0-F1
#
_cell.length_a   1.000
_cell.length_b   1.000
_cell.length_c   1.000
_cell.angle_alpha   90.00
_cell.angle_beta   90.00
_cell.angle_gamma   90.00
#
_symmetry.space_group_name_H-M   'P 1'
#
loop_
_entity.id
_entity.type
_entity.pdbx_description
1 polymer ?
#
loop_
_entity_poly.entity_id
_entity_poly.type
_entity_poly.pdbx_seq_one_letter_code
_entity_poly.pdbx_strand_id
1 'polypeptide(L)' 'MAKPLLGEMLLESGEITQEQLNEALAIQKKEGGLMGIILVNLGYISEKQLVNYLALQAEKVVKSE' A
#
# COMPACT_ATOMS: atom_id res chain seq x y z
N MET A 1 -14.46 -8.78 -8.22
CA MET A 1 -14.14 -8.26 -6.87
C MET A 1 -13.03 -7.24 -7.03
N ALA A 2 -13.09 -6.11 -6.32
CA ALA A 2 -12.07 -5.07 -6.43
C ALA A 2 -10.72 -5.63 -5.97
N LYS A 3 -9.66 -5.40 -6.76
CA LYS A 3 -8.30 -5.83 -6.45
C LYS A 3 -7.91 -5.20 -5.09
N PRO A 4 -7.45 -5.98 -4.09
CA PRO A 4 -7.11 -5.44 -2.78
C PRO A 4 -6.04 -4.36 -2.93
N LEU A 5 -6.34 -3.15 -2.44
CA LEU A 5 -5.44 -2.00 -2.54
C LEU A 5 -4.33 -2.15 -1.49
N LEU A 6 -3.08 -1.97 -1.91
CA LEU A 6 -1.92 -2.10 -1.03
C LEU A 6 -2.04 -1.21 0.22
N GLY A 7 -2.56 0.02 0.05
CA GLY A 7 -2.77 0.95 1.15
C GLY A 7 -3.80 0.49 2.18
N GLU A 8 -4.88 -0.16 1.74
CA GLU A 8 -5.88 -0.72 2.66
C GLU A 8 -5.32 -1.92 3.42
N MET A 9 -4.57 -2.79 2.74
CA MET A 9 -3.91 -3.92 3.41
C MET A 9 -2.94 -3.46 4.50
N LEU A 10 -2.15 -2.42 4.23
CA LEU A 10 -1.23 -1.83 5.19
C LEU A 10 -1.98 -1.19 6.38
N LEU A 11 -3.09 -0.51 6.11
CA LEU A 11 -3.94 0.07 7.15
C LEU A 11 -4.58 -1.01 8.04
N GLU A 12 -5.17 -2.05 7.44
CA GLU A 12 -5.78 -3.17 8.16
C GLU A 12 -4.78 -3.94 9.03
N SER A 13 -3.53 -4.05 8.56
CA SER A 13 -2.44 -4.66 9.31
C SER A 13 -1.83 -3.78 10.40
N GLY A 14 -2.20 -2.50 10.46
CA GLY A 14 -1.66 -1.53 11.42
C GLY A 14 -0.24 -1.04 11.12
N GLU A 15 0.28 -1.29 9.91
CA GLU A 15 1.61 -0.80 9.47
C GLU A 15 1.59 0.69 9.20
N ILE A 16 0.43 1.23 8.81
CA ILE A 16 0.21 2.65 8.60
C ILE A 16 -1.09 3.09 9.29
N THR A 17 -1.19 4.38 9.58
CA THR A 17 -2.42 5.00 10.09
C THR A 17 -3.31 5.51 8.95
N GLN A 18 -4.58 5.79 9.25
CA GLN A 18 -5.48 6.41 8.29
C GLN A 18 -4.97 7.79 7.83
N GLU A 19 -4.32 8.54 8.72
CA GLU A 19 -3.73 9.85 8.42
C GLU A 19 -2.58 9.72 7.42
N GLN A 20 -1.67 8.76 7.65
CA GLN A 20 -0.55 8.45 6.75
C GLN A 20 -1.05 7.98 5.37
N LEU A 21 -2.09 7.16 5.34
CA LEU A 21 -2.72 6.73 4.09
C LEU A 21 -3.32 7.92 3.33
N ASN A 22 -4.01 8.84 4.05
CA ASN A 22 -4.60 10.02 3.44
C ASN A 22 -3.53 10.97 2.85
N GLU A 23 -2.41 11.14 3.54
CA GLU A 23 -1.29 11.94 3.06
C GLU A 23 -0.69 11.33 1.77
N ALA A 24 -0.43 10.02 1.77
CA ALA A 24 0.06 9.32 0.60
C ALA A 24 -0.92 9.39 -0.59
N LEU A 25 -2.23 9.28 -0.34
CA LEU A 25 -3.28 9.44 -1.35
C LEU A 25 -3.32 10.87 -1.92
N ALA A 26 -3.13 11.89 -1.09
CA ALA A 26 -3.08 13.28 -1.55
C ALA A 26 -1.88 13.50 -2.49
N ILE A 27 -0.71 12.94 -2.16
CA ILE A 27 0.49 12.99 -3.01
C ILE A 27 0.25 12.21 -4.30
N GLN A 28 -0.28 10.99 -4.24
CA GLN A 28 -0.57 10.19 -5.43
C GLN A 28 -1.55 10.90 -6.37
N LYS A 29 -2.56 11.59 -5.83
CA LYS A 29 -3.52 12.34 -6.64
C LYS A 29 -2.88 13.55 -7.32
N LYS A 30 -1.89 14.18 -6.69
CA LYS A 30 -1.21 15.37 -7.20
C LYS A 30 -0.10 15.03 -8.19
N GLU A 31 0.68 14.00 -7.91
CA GLU A 31 1.93 13.67 -8.61
C GLU A 31 1.84 12.36 -9.41
N GLY A 32 0.82 11.55 -9.17
CA GLY A 32 0.70 10.20 -9.71
C GLY A 32 1.59 9.20 -8.95
N GLY A 33 1.87 8.06 -9.59
CA GLY A 33 2.79 7.06 -9.07
C GLY A 33 2.16 5.93 -8.26
N LEU A 34 3.03 5.06 -7.75
CA LEU A 34 2.64 3.84 -7.04
C LEU A 34 2.52 4.13 -5.54
N MET A 35 1.36 3.78 -4.96
CA MET A 35 1.08 3.98 -3.53
C MET A 35 2.16 3.42 -2.61
N GLY A 36 2.65 2.21 -2.91
CA GLY A 36 3.72 1.60 -2.12
C GLY A 36 5.03 2.39 -2.15
N ILE A 37 5.40 2.96 -3.29
CA ILE A 37 6.61 3.78 -3.43
C ILE A 37 6.46 5.11 -2.68
N ILE A 38 5.27 5.72 -2.75
CA ILE A 38 4.98 6.95 -2.01
C ILE A 38 5.10 6.70 -0.50
N LEU A 39 4.52 5.60 0.00
CA LEU A 39 4.61 5.24 1.42
C LEU A 39 6.05 4.97 1.89
N VAL A 40 6.90 4.39 1.03
CA VAL A 40 8.34 4.23 1.30
C VAL A 40 9.06 5.58 1.31
N ASN A 41 8.79 6.44 0.32
CA ASN A 41 9.41 7.76 0.24
C ASN A 41 9.04 8.67 1.41
N LEU A 42 7.82 8.53 1.94
CA LEU A 42 7.37 9.22 3.15
C LEU A 42 7.94 8.62 4.44
N GLY A 43 8.62 7.46 4.36
CA GLY A 43 9.19 6.77 5.50
C GLY A 43 8.16 6.06 6.40
N TYR A 44 6.93 5.87 5.93
CA TYR A 44 5.89 5.18 6.70
C TYR A 44 6.06 3.67 6.69
N ILE A 45 6.62 3.14 5.61
CA ILE A 45 7.01 1.73 5.52
C ILE A 45 8.42 1.62 4.95
N SER A 46 9.11 0.53 5.26
CA SER A 46 10.39 0.17 4.64
C SER A 46 10.19 -0.52 3.29
N GLU A 47 11.23 -0.51 2.45
CA GLU A 47 11.25 -1.29 1.21
C GLU A 47 11.00 -2.79 1.44
N LYS A 48 11.51 -3.33 2.56
CA LYS A 48 11.28 -4.72 2.94
C LYS A 48 9.81 -5.00 3.22
N GLN A 49 9.14 -4.12 3.96
CA GLN A 49 7.69 -4.21 4.18
C GLN A 49 6.95 -4.13 2.86
N LEU A 50 7.30 -3.17 1.99
CA LEU A 50 6.68 -3.04 0.67
C LEU A 50 6.76 -4.36 -0.13
N VAL A 51 7.93 -4.97 -0.23
CA VAL A 51 8.12 -6.25 -0.95
C VAL A 51 7.25 -7.36 -0.36
N ASN A 52 7.18 -7.47 0.97
CA ASN A 52 6.33 -8.46 1.63
C ASN A 52 4.84 -8.27 1.30
N TYR A 53 4.34 -7.05 1.40
CA TYR A 53 2.93 -6.76 1.11
C TYR A 53 2.58 -6.89 -0.38
N LEU A 54 3.53 -6.63 -1.28
CA LEU A 54 3.36 -6.90 -2.71
C LEU A 54 3.24 -8.41 -3.00
N ALA A 55 4.04 -9.24 -2.33
CA ALA A 55 3.93 -10.70 -2.43
C ALA A 55 2.56 -11.18 -1.91
N LEU A 56 2.12 -10.68 -0.73
CA LEU A 56 0.81 -11.00 -0.16
C LEU A 56 -0.34 -10.57 -1.09
N GLN A 57 -0.23 -9.40 -1.72
CA GLN A 57 -1.22 -8.93 -2.68
C GLN A 57 -1.31 -9.88 -3.89
N ALA A 58 -0.16 -10.32 -4.42
CA ALA A 58 -0.12 -11.27 -5.53
C ALA A 58 -0.78 -12.60 -5.17
N GLU A 59 -0.49 -13.15 -3.98
CA GLU A 59 -1.10 -14.40 -3.52
C GLU A 59 -2.63 -14.31 -3.38
N LYS A 60 -3.15 -13.18 -2.89
CA LYS A 60 -4.61 -12.98 -2.76
C LYS A 60 -5.32 -12.92 -4.12
N VAL A 61 -4.64 -12.41 -5.16
CA VAL A 61 -5.19 -12.41 -6.52
C VAL A 61 -5.24 -13.82 -7.11
N VAL A 62 -4.23 -14.66 -6.84
CA VAL A 62 -4.17 -16.04 -7.35
C VAL A 62 -5.17 -16.97 -6.67
N LYS A 63 -5.51 -16.75 -5.40
CA LYS A 63 -6.49 -17.59 -4.66
C LYS A 63 -7.96 -17.24 -4.95
N SER A 64 -8.23 -16.29 -5.84
CA SER A 64 -9.58 -15.84 -6.18
C SER A 64 -10.12 -16.45 -7.49
N GLU A 65 -9.44 -17.46 -8.04
CA GLU A 65 -9.87 -18.25 -9.21
C GLU A 65 -10.47 -19.61 -8.80
#